data_AF-A0A1G6XEJ6-F1
#
_entry.id   AF-A0A1G6XEJ6-F1
#
_cell.length_a   1.000
_cell.length_b   1.000
_cell.length_c   1.000
_cell.angle_alpha   90.00
_cell.angle_beta   90.00
_cell.angle_gamma   90.00
#
_symmetry.space_group_name_H-M   'P 1'
#
loop_
_entity.id
_entity.type
_entity.pdbx_description
1 polymer ?
#
loop_
_entity_poly.entity_id
_entity_poly.type
_entity_poly.pdbx_seq_one_letter_code
_entity_poly.pdbx_strand_id
1 'polypeptide(L)'
;MKISFYVLSESKAQDFLGFICQLTQTALNKSTQSLLILIEDETLLAELDRALWAQEATSFIPHQCLSDIHSKAADSDADKSLAPVLLGSYMPADFNGIVLNTTTRPINDFMAATNNAKPSRVLELIRPDATSTQEGRHKYKAYQQLGYELTHFRV
;
A
#
# COMPACT_ATOMS: atom_id res chain seq x y z
N MET A 1 -0.90 14.31 7.20
CA MET A 1 -0.42 13.06 6.58
C MET A 1 0.62 13.40 5.52
N LYS A 2 1.66 12.56 5.36
CA LYS A 2 2.69 12.75 4.33
C LYS A 2 2.41 11.86 3.13
N ILE A 3 2.48 12.40 1.92
CA ILE A 3 2.28 11.66 0.67
C ILE A 3 3.56 11.74 -0.15
N SER A 4 4.08 10.57 -0.54
CA SER A 4 5.22 10.46 -1.43
C SER A 4 4.79 9.80 -2.73
N PHE A 5 4.87 10.54 -3.83
CA PHE A 5 4.62 10.05 -5.18
C PHE A 5 5.91 9.51 -5.79
N TYR A 6 5.93 8.23 -6.16
CA TYR A 6 7.02 7.59 -6.88
C TYR A 6 6.61 7.45 -8.34
N VAL A 7 7.20 8.30 -9.19
CA VAL A 7 7.06 8.25 -10.64
C VAL A 7 8.08 7.27 -11.18
N LEU A 8 7.61 6.13 -11.67
CA LEU A 8 8.44 5.03 -12.12
C LEU A 8 8.99 5.30 -13.52
N SER A 9 10.27 5.01 -13.72
CA SER A 9 10.88 4.78 -15.02
C SER A 9 10.29 3.55 -15.70
N GLU A 10 10.48 3.45 -17.03
CA GLU A 10 10.03 2.31 -17.82
C GLU A 10 10.57 0.97 -17.29
N SER A 11 11.85 0.91 -16.89
CA SER A 11 12.45 -0.31 -16.34
C SER A 11 11.81 -0.73 -15.02
N LYS A 12 11.53 0.22 -14.12
CA LYS A 12 10.85 -0.06 -12.84
C LYS A 12 9.38 -0.41 -13.03
N ALA A 13 8.73 0.15 -14.06
CA ALA A 13 7.38 -0.22 -14.41
C ALA A 13 7.30 -1.62 -15.03
N GLN A 14 8.34 -2.04 -15.77
CA GLN A 14 8.43 -3.40 -16.31
C GLN A 14 8.64 -4.44 -15.20
N ASP A 15 9.44 -4.12 -14.17
CA ASP A 15 9.58 -4.92 -12.94
C ASP A 15 8.76 -4.34 -11.78
N PHE A 16 7.45 -4.20 -11.99
CA PHE A 16 6.58 -3.54 -11.02
C PHE A 16 6.50 -4.29 -9.68
N LEU A 17 6.41 -5.63 -9.72
CA LEU A 17 6.38 -6.48 -8.51
C LEU A 17 7.70 -6.38 -7.73
N GLY A 18 8.84 -6.46 -8.41
CA GLY A 18 10.14 -6.31 -7.78
C GLY A 18 10.31 -4.94 -7.15
N PHE A 19 9.81 -3.89 -7.79
CA PHE A 19 9.79 -2.55 -7.21
C PHE A 19 8.89 -2.45 -5.96
N ILE A 20 7.68 -3.01 -5.97
CA ILE A 20 6.81 -3.03 -4.78
C ILE A 20 7.48 -3.79 -3.63
N CYS A 21 8.12 -4.93 -3.90
CA CYS A 21 8.87 -5.68 -2.90
C CYS A 21 10.02 -4.84 -2.32
N GLN A 22 10.81 -4.19 -3.17
CA GLN A 22 11.90 -3.30 -2.77
C GLN A 22 11.41 -2.13 -1.90
N LEU A 23 10.30 -1.50 -2.29
CA LEU A 23 9.73 -0.37 -1.58
C LEU A 23 9.14 -0.80 -0.23
N THR A 24 8.49 -1.96 -0.18
CA THR A 24 8.00 -2.60 1.05
C THR A 24 9.15 -2.84 2.03
N GLN A 25 10.22 -3.49 1.58
CA GLN A 25 11.41 -3.71 2.41
C GLN A 25 12.01 -2.38 2.91
N THR A 26 12.07 -1.37 2.03
CA THR A 26 12.59 -0.05 2.39
C THR A 26 11.73 0.62 3.46
N ALA A 27 10.40 0.48 3.40
CA ALA A 27 9.48 1.00 4.40
C ALA A 27 9.67 0.32 5.76
N LEU A 28 9.74 -1.02 5.78
CA LEU A 28 9.98 -1.82 6.98
C LEU A 28 11.35 -1.53 7.62
N ASN A 29 12.39 -1.29 6.82
CA ASN A 29 13.72 -0.98 7.35
C ASN A 29 13.80 0.43 7.96
N LYS A 30 12.92 1.35 7.55
CA LYS A 30 12.92 2.75 8.00
C LYS A 30 11.90 3.04 9.10
N SER A 31 11.04 2.10 9.43
CA SER A 31 9.92 2.31 10.33
C SER A 31 9.47 0.99 10.95
N THR A 32 9.05 1.02 12.21
CA THR A 32 8.41 -0.12 12.89
C THR A 32 6.89 -0.15 12.68
N GLN A 33 6.34 0.76 11.87
CA GLN A 33 4.91 0.82 11.59
C GLN A 33 4.48 -0.27 10.61
N SER A 34 3.26 -0.78 10.78
CA SER A 34 2.63 -1.67 9.81
C SER A 34 2.47 -0.98 8.45
N LEU A 35 2.57 -1.78 7.38
CA LEU A 35 2.36 -1.35 6.00
C LEU A 35 1.10 -2.02 5.45
N LEU A 36 0.17 -1.24 4.91
CA LEU A 36 -0.94 -1.74 4.11
C LEU A 36 -0.64 -1.47 2.64
N ILE A 37 -0.69 -2.50 1.80
CA ILE A 37 -0.64 -2.38 0.35
C ILE A 37 -2.08 -2.51 -0.16
N LEU A 38 -2.63 -1.39 -0.64
CA LEU A 38 -3.97 -1.32 -1.21
C LEU A 38 -3.95 -1.79 -2.66
N ILE A 39 -4.66 -2.88 -2.94
CA ILE A 39 -4.68 -3.58 -4.23
C ILE A 39 -6.11 -3.99 -4.56
N GLU A 40 -6.65 -3.49 -5.67
CA GLU A 40 -8.01 -3.85 -6.17
C GLU A 40 -7.96 -4.88 -7.30
N ASP A 41 -6.80 -5.09 -7.92
CA ASP A 41 -6.60 -6.10 -8.96
C ASP A 41 -6.20 -7.43 -8.31
N GLU A 42 -7.10 -8.40 -8.33
CA GLU A 42 -6.89 -9.73 -7.76
C GLU A 42 -5.71 -10.48 -8.40
N THR A 43 -5.41 -10.21 -9.67
CA THR A 43 -4.25 -10.80 -10.36
C THR A 43 -2.97 -10.25 -9.75
N LEU A 44 -2.90 -8.92 -9.60
CA LEU A 44 -1.77 -8.25 -8.95
C LEU A 44 -1.62 -8.69 -7.49
N LEU A 45 -2.71 -8.86 -6.76
CA LEU A 45 -2.69 -9.34 -5.37
C LEU A 45 -2.05 -10.73 -5.28
N ALA A 46 -2.53 -11.68 -6.10
CA ALA A 46 -2.01 -13.06 -6.11
C ALA A 46 -0.55 -13.16 -6.62
N GLU A 47 -0.15 -12.30 -7.55
CA GLU A 47 1.24 -12.20 -7.99
C GLU A 47 2.15 -11.61 -6.92
N LEU A 48 1.70 -10.56 -6.23
CA LEU A 48 2.49 -9.90 -5.20
C LEU A 48 2.64 -10.75 -3.94
N ASP A 49 1.57 -11.43 -3.50
CA ASP A 49 1.62 -12.37 -2.36
C ASP A 49 2.72 -13.42 -2.60
N ARG A 50 2.75 -14.04 -3.79
CA ARG A 50 3.82 -14.97 -4.18
C ARG A 50 5.19 -14.30 -4.24
N ALA A 51 5.30 -13.11 -4.83
CA ALA A 51 6.56 -12.41 -5.00
C ALA A 51 7.21 -11.98 -3.67
N LEU A 52 6.39 -11.63 -2.67
CA LEU A 52 6.85 -11.29 -1.32
C LEU A 52 7.37 -12.52 -0.57
N TRP A 53 6.78 -13.71 -0.78
CA TRP A 53 7.30 -14.97 -0.23
C TRP A 53 8.56 -15.48 -0.95
N ALA A 54 8.72 -15.17 -2.24
CA ALA A 54 9.83 -15.64 -3.06
C ALA A 54 11.13 -14.83 -2.89
N GLN A 55 11.15 -13.82 -2.01
CA GLN A 55 12.37 -13.07 -1.70
C GLN A 55 13.41 -13.98 -1.02
N GLU A 56 14.69 -13.68 -1.23
CA GLU A 56 15.80 -14.37 -0.57
C GLU A 56 15.60 -14.42 0.95
N ALA A 57 16.07 -15.49 1.61
CA ALA A 57 15.80 -15.75 3.03
C ALA A 57 16.21 -14.60 3.98
N THR A 58 17.18 -13.77 3.59
CA THR A 58 17.63 -12.59 4.36
C THR A 58 16.73 -11.36 4.20
N SER A 59 15.76 -11.39 3.28
CA SER A 59 14.82 -10.32 2.93
C SER A 59 13.37 -10.79 3.05
N PHE A 60 13.12 -11.73 3.95
CA PHE A 60 11.79 -12.25 4.22
C PHE A 60 10.85 -11.15 4.69
N ILE A 61 9.69 -11.00 4.02
CA ILE A 61 8.67 -10.02 4.35
C ILE A 61 7.42 -10.77 4.86
N PRO A 62 7.23 -10.87 6.19
CA PRO A 62 6.02 -11.49 6.73
C PRO A 62 4.81 -10.63 6.34
N HIS A 63 3.88 -11.23 5.60
CA HIS A 63 2.69 -10.54 5.12
C HIS A 63 1.44 -11.40 5.28
N GLN A 64 0.28 -10.74 5.23
CA GLN A 64 -1.02 -11.36 5.32
C GLN A 64 -1.97 -10.74 4.28
N CYS A 65 -2.57 -11.57 3.43
CA CYS A 65 -3.72 -11.18 2.63
C CYS A 65 -4.95 -11.00 3.52
N LEU A 66 -5.57 -9.83 3.43
CA LEU A 66 -6.84 -9.52 4.07
C LEU A 66 -7.96 -10.14 3.23
N SER A 67 -8.69 -11.10 3.80
CA SER A 67 -9.91 -11.62 3.20
C SER A 67 -11.12 -11.20 4.02
N ASP A 68 -12.25 -11.00 3.35
CA ASP A 68 -13.52 -10.58 3.97
C ASP A 68 -13.94 -11.48 5.15
N ILE A 69 -13.48 -12.74 5.15
CA ILE A 69 -13.83 -13.76 6.14
C ILE A 69 -13.19 -13.47 7.51
N HIS A 70 -12.04 -12.79 7.57
CA HIS A 70 -11.39 -12.44 8.84
C HIS A 70 -12.10 -11.31 9.60
N SER A 71 -13.07 -10.63 8.98
CA SER A 71 -13.89 -9.61 9.66
C SER A 71 -15.03 -10.19 10.53
N LYS A 72 -15.37 -11.49 10.37
CA LYS A 72 -16.51 -12.12 11.07
C LYS A 72 -16.13 -13.15 12.14
N ALA A 73 -14.86 -13.47 12.30
CA ALA A 73 -14.38 -14.42 13.33
C ALA A 73 -13.72 -13.71 14.52
N ALA A 74 -14.02 -12.42 14.75
CA ALA A 74 -13.45 -11.61 15.83
C ALA A 74 -14.15 -11.79 17.20
N ASP A 75 -15.04 -12.78 17.34
CA ASP A 75 -15.66 -13.16 18.62
C ASP A 75 -14.91 -14.34 19.29
N SER A 76 -13.59 -14.37 19.19
CA SER A 76 -12.77 -15.37 19.91
C SER A 76 -11.47 -14.73 20.36
N ASP A 77 -11.40 -14.45 21.67
CA ASP A 77 -10.21 -14.08 22.41
C ASP A 77 -8.99 -14.94 22.02
N ALA A 78 -8.15 -14.39 21.15
CA ALA A 78 -6.71 -14.64 21.10
C ALA A 78 -6.10 -13.56 20.22
N ASP A 79 -5.21 -12.78 20.84
CA ASP A 79 -4.23 -11.83 20.34
C ASP A 79 -3.50 -12.30 19.05
N LYS A 80 -4.22 -12.36 17.92
CA LYS A 80 -3.63 -12.62 16.61
C LYS A 80 -3.04 -11.32 16.12
N SER A 81 -1.79 -11.09 16.52
CA SER A 81 -0.94 -10.06 15.94
C SER A 81 -0.96 -10.20 14.43
N LEU A 82 -1.48 -9.18 13.75
CA LEU A 82 -1.47 -9.10 12.30
C LEU A 82 -0.02 -9.07 11.80
N ALA A 83 0.20 -9.59 10.58
CA ALA A 83 1.50 -9.45 9.94
C ALA A 83 1.88 -7.95 9.79
N PRO A 84 3.17 -7.60 9.81
CA PRO A 84 3.62 -6.23 9.63
C PRO A 84 3.27 -5.66 8.25
N VAL A 85 3.08 -6.51 7.25
CA VAL A 85 2.58 -6.14 5.92
C VAL A 85 1.21 -6.76 5.67
N LEU A 86 0.24 -5.93 5.29
CA LEU A 86 -1.11 -6.33 4.93
C LEU A 86 -1.33 -6.08 3.45
N LEU A 87 -1.94 -7.04 2.75
CA LEU A 87 -2.34 -6.90 1.35
C LEU A 87 -3.87 -6.94 1.28
N GLY A 88 -4.51 -6.01 0.59
CA GLY A 88 -5.96 -6.08 0.42
C GLY A 88 -6.58 -4.92 -0.33
N SER A 89 -7.85 -5.09 -0.68
CA SER A 89 -8.65 -4.09 -1.40
C SER A 89 -9.40 -3.12 -0.48
N TYR A 90 -9.20 -3.22 0.84
CA TYR A 90 -9.82 -2.36 1.85
C TYR A 90 -8.83 -1.95 2.94
N MET A 91 -9.19 -0.89 3.66
CA MET A 91 -8.44 -0.43 4.83
C MET A 91 -9.08 -0.98 6.12
N PRO A 92 -8.37 -1.77 6.94
CA PRO A 92 -8.88 -2.24 8.21
C PRO A 92 -9.31 -1.10 9.13
N ALA A 93 -10.30 -1.37 10.00
CA ALA A 93 -10.64 -0.44 11.08
C ALA A 93 -9.41 -0.20 11.97
N ASP A 94 -9.32 1.01 12.51
CA ASP A 94 -8.22 1.44 13.40
C ASP A 94 -6.81 1.34 12.79
N PHE A 95 -6.69 1.12 11.47
CA PHE A 95 -5.40 1.01 10.80
C PHE A 95 -4.58 2.30 11.02
N ASN A 96 -3.37 2.13 11.54
CA ASN A 96 -2.43 3.22 11.78
C ASN A 96 -1.03 2.79 11.33
N GLY A 97 -0.59 3.31 10.19
CA GLY A 97 0.66 2.90 9.59
C GLY A 97 0.93 3.56 8.24
N ILE A 98 1.80 2.93 7.48
CA ILE A 98 2.14 3.35 6.12
C ILE A 98 1.17 2.69 5.15
N VAL A 99 0.74 3.40 4.12
CA VAL A 99 -0.07 2.85 3.02
C VAL A 99 0.71 2.94 1.73
N LEU A 100 0.88 1.82 1.03
CA LEU A 100 1.33 1.80 -0.37
C LEU A 100 0.08 1.63 -1.24
N ASN A 101 -0.23 2.66 -2.03
CA ASN A 101 -1.43 2.68 -2.86
C ASN A 101 -1.09 2.29 -4.30
N THR A 102 -1.57 1.12 -4.76
CA THR A 102 -1.46 0.70 -6.16
C THR A 102 -2.74 0.96 -6.96
N THR A 103 -3.76 1.55 -6.32
CA THR A 103 -5.10 1.74 -6.89
C THR A 103 -5.21 3.05 -7.68
N THR A 104 -6.29 3.18 -8.45
CA THR A 104 -6.55 4.36 -9.28
C THR A 104 -7.08 5.55 -8.48
N ARG A 105 -7.57 5.32 -7.26
CA ARG A 105 -8.26 6.33 -6.44
C ARG A 105 -7.45 6.73 -5.20
N PRO A 106 -7.67 7.93 -4.62
CA PRO A 106 -6.94 8.37 -3.44
C PRO A 106 -7.32 7.51 -2.22
N ILE A 107 -6.39 7.37 -1.27
CA ILE A 107 -6.60 6.54 -0.08
C ILE A 107 -7.74 7.07 0.82
N ASN A 108 -8.13 8.33 0.65
CA ASN A 108 -9.25 8.95 1.36
C ASN A 108 -10.58 8.22 1.10
N ASP A 109 -10.75 7.61 -0.08
CA ASP A 109 -11.95 6.83 -0.40
C ASP A 109 -12.03 5.56 0.46
N PHE A 110 -10.87 4.93 0.73
CA PHE A 110 -10.76 3.77 1.62
C PHE A 110 -10.91 4.17 3.09
N MET A 111 -10.35 5.33 3.47
CA MET A 111 -10.51 5.89 4.82
C MET A 111 -11.98 6.21 5.12
N ALA A 112 -12.74 6.71 4.14
CA ALA A 112 -14.16 7.02 4.29
C ALA A 112 -15.03 5.76 4.43
N ALA A 113 -14.55 4.61 3.93
CA ALA A 113 -15.26 3.33 3.98
C ALA A 113 -14.93 2.50 5.24
N THR A 114 -14.13 3.03 6.17
CA THR A 114 -13.69 2.32 7.39
C THR A 114 -13.76 3.22 8.62
N ASN A 115 -13.59 2.63 9.80
CA ASN A 115 -13.68 3.34 11.08
C ASN A 115 -12.30 3.67 11.64
N ASN A 116 -12.10 4.94 12.03
CA ASN A 116 -10.96 5.43 12.82
C ASN A 116 -9.55 5.12 12.25
N ALA A 117 -9.44 4.79 10.96
CA ALA A 117 -8.14 4.62 10.32
C ALA A 117 -7.39 5.97 10.23
N LYS A 118 -6.12 5.96 10.62
CA LYS A 118 -5.24 7.14 10.70
C LYS A 118 -3.87 6.81 10.10
N PRO A 119 -3.79 6.60 8.77
CA PRO A 119 -2.50 6.39 8.11
C PRO A 119 -1.54 7.56 8.36
N SER A 120 -0.29 7.25 8.66
CA SER A 120 0.75 8.25 8.95
C SER A 120 1.40 8.77 7.66
N ARG A 121 1.55 7.89 6.67
CA ARG A 121 2.23 8.16 5.40
C ARG A 121 1.64 7.33 4.27
N VAL A 122 1.61 7.91 3.07
CA VAL A 122 1.16 7.24 1.85
C VAL A 122 2.29 7.23 0.82
N LEU A 123 2.47 6.09 0.17
CA LEU A 123 3.37 5.87 -0.96
C LEU A 123 2.50 5.64 -2.20
N GLU A 124 2.43 6.64 -3.06
CA GLU A 124 1.66 6.58 -4.31
C GLU A 124 2.57 6.14 -5.45
N LEU A 125 2.15 5.11 -6.21
CA LEU A 125 2.89 4.67 -7.39
C LEU A 125 2.27 5.25 -8.67
N ILE A 126 3.12 5.81 -9.53
CA ILE A 126 2.74 6.32 -10.85
C ILE A 126 3.60 5.61 -11.89
N ARG A 127 2.97 4.78 -12.72
CA ARG A 127 3.60 4.18 -13.90
C ARG A 127 3.76 5.23 -15.01
N PRO A 128 4.71 5.06 -15.94
CA PRO A 128 4.98 6.04 -17.00
C PRO A 128 3.87 6.10 -18.06
N ASP A 129 2.89 5.20 -18.02
CA ASP A 129 1.74 5.22 -18.91
C ASP A 129 0.82 6.45 -18.66
N ALA A 130 0.15 6.89 -19.72
CA ALA A 130 -0.67 8.11 -19.71
C ALA A 130 -1.83 8.03 -18.70
N THR A 131 -2.43 6.85 -18.56
CA THR A 131 -3.55 6.61 -17.64
C THR A 131 -3.07 6.77 -16.20
N SER A 132 -1.99 6.08 -15.81
CA SER A 132 -1.43 6.17 -14.46
C SER A 132 -0.95 7.60 -14.13
N THR A 133 -0.37 8.30 -15.10
CA THR A 133 0.00 9.71 -14.93
C THR A 133 -1.21 10.60 -14.66
N GLN A 134 -2.31 10.40 -15.39
CA GLN A 134 -3.53 11.18 -15.19
C GLN A 134 -4.15 10.91 -13.80
N GLU A 135 -4.23 9.64 -13.38
CA GLU A 135 -4.72 9.30 -12.04
C GLU A 135 -3.80 9.82 -10.94
N GLY A 136 -2.48 9.79 -11.15
CA GLY A 136 -1.50 10.41 -10.25
C GLY A 136 -1.76 11.91 -10.05
N ARG A 137 -2.09 12.63 -11.13
CA ARG A 137 -2.45 14.06 -11.06
C ARG A 137 -3.76 14.29 -10.32
N HIS A 138 -4.78 13.44 -10.55
CA HIS A 138 -6.04 13.51 -9.81
C HIS A 138 -5.82 13.32 -8.30
N LYS A 139 -5.10 12.24 -7.92
CA LYS A 139 -4.74 11.95 -6.53
C LYS A 139 -3.94 13.09 -5.89
N TYR A 140 -2.95 13.63 -6.61
CA TYR A 140 -2.17 14.78 -6.15
C TYR A 140 -3.05 15.98 -5.83
N LYS A 141 -3.96 16.35 -6.73
CA LYS A 141 -4.87 17.47 -6.52
C LYS A 141 -5.79 17.26 -5.32
N ALA A 142 -6.33 16.05 -5.16
CA ALA A 142 -7.18 15.69 -4.02
C ALA A 142 -6.42 15.85 -2.69
N TYR A 143 -5.21 15.28 -2.59
CA TYR A 143 -4.40 15.42 -1.38
C TYR A 143 -3.94 16.86 -1.12
N GLN A 144 -3.67 17.64 -2.17
CA GLN A 144 -3.30 19.04 -2.05
C GLN A 144 -4.44 19.87 -1.45
N GLN A 145 -5.68 19.63 -1.89
CA GLN A 145 -6.87 20.31 -1.36
C GLN A 145 -7.12 20.02 0.12
N LEU A 146 -6.69 18.84 0.59
CA LEU A 146 -6.75 18.44 2.00
C LEU A 146 -5.57 18.96 2.84
N GLY A 147 -4.65 19.72 2.24
CA GLY A 147 -3.50 20.30 2.92
C GLY A 147 -2.44 19.28 3.36
N TYR A 148 -2.37 18.11 2.71
CA TYR A 148 -1.34 17.11 3.01
C TYR A 148 0.05 17.54 2.53
N GLU A 149 1.09 17.02 3.19
CA GLU A 149 2.47 17.28 2.80
C GLU A 149 2.83 16.38 1.60
N LEU A 150 3.05 16.97 0.42
CA LEU A 150 3.26 16.24 -0.83
C LEU A 150 4.73 16.29 -1.23
N THR A 151 5.28 15.12 -1.57
CA THR A 151 6.64 14.94 -2.10
C THR A 151 6.56 14.08 -3.35
N HIS A 152 7.46 14.30 -4.31
CA HIS A 152 7.56 13.44 -5.49
C HIS A 152 9.00 13.02 -5.75
N PHE A 153 9.17 11.80 -6.22
CA PHE A 153 10.44 11.17 -6.55
C PHE A 153 10.33 10.55 -7.95
N ARG A 154 11.37 10.68 -8.76
CA ARG A 154 11.51 9.92 -10.01
C ARG A 154 12.48 8.78 -9.74
N VAL A 155 12.07 7.54 -10.03
CA VAL A 155 12.79 6.32 -9.62
C VAL A 155 12.90 5.28 -10.72
#